data_AF-A0A4R6L977-F1
#
_entry.id   AF-A0A4R6L977-F1
#
_cell.length_a   1.000
_cell.length_b   1.000
_cell.length_c   1.000
_cell.angle_alpha   90.00
_cell.angle_beta   90.00
_cell.angle_gamma   90.00
#
_symmetry.space_group_name_H-M   'P 1'
#
loop_
_entity.id
_entity.type
_entity.pdbx_description
1 polymer ?
#
loop_
_entity_poly.entity_id
_entity_poly.type
_entity_poly.pdbx_seq_one_letter_code
_entity_poly.pdbx_strand_id
1 'polypeptide(L)'
;MRATYEDLLRTARRTAVSAQRGVYPDEAEVMGDWGAVLAATNHHLRWLRGRLKSATGASRFDVRSDNSLGRLAQAIGAGADLLAVQDSASAAALDVCEDLAAARAEVAAIALIGARVVARTSRRRTPERFQLGRAMRELAEIAGSDVRRRGLGGLAMLTAGGPATLANNVSTIAPLADRWRRAHASTPPQSMLTRDLRSTTAQLRTVGGQIAHLTTHLLAAPSARLQPDQRIDLQILRHELQRFDAVARDVELAWRCRLSDLGGQGNPEAELSFLDLKSAMDRNLQGDRGRRSAGDLVGDHRTAAVLIDAVDELLWSADQVARSQDHAVSVLIASGRLFVPRREAARVELSYLRRPGGGTRPLQAKWVRTDLASCFTQLTGWLAEAGEHLTCASQVARRLAGTSALSRHTADPVVRIPPPYVDIASGIADPGQELSGLGR
;
A
#
# COMPACT_ATOMS: atom_id res chain seq x y z
N MET A 1 -27.97 12.11 -3.83
CA MET A 1 -26.55 12.35 -3.47
C MET A 1 -26.19 11.31 -2.41
N ARG A 2 -25.17 10.46 -2.62
CA ARG A 2 -24.78 9.43 -1.63
C ARG A 2 -23.95 10.09 -0.52
N ALA A 3 -24.14 9.69 0.72
CA ALA A 3 -23.36 10.21 1.84
C ALA A 3 -21.89 9.77 1.71
N THR A 4 -20.97 10.72 1.81
CA THR A 4 -19.54 10.45 1.82
C THR A 4 -19.05 10.11 3.23
N TYR A 5 -17.89 9.48 3.35
CA TYR A 5 -17.28 9.20 4.64
C TYR A 5 -17.01 10.48 5.45
N GLU A 6 -16.63 11.58 4.79
CA GLU A 6 -16.52 12.88 5.45
C GLU A 6 -17.87 13.38 5.95
N ASP A 7 -18.95 13.21 5.19
CA ASP A 7 -20.31 13.59 5.62
C ASP A 7 -20.75 12.80 6.85
N LEU A 8 -20.40 11.51 6.92
CA LEU A 8 -20.68 10.66 8.08
C LEU A 8 -19.90 11.12 9.32
N LEU A 9 -18.59 11.37 9.21
CA LEU A 9 -17.80 11.89 10.32
C LEU A 9 -18.27 13.28 10.78
N ARG A 10 -18.65 14.15 9.82
CA ARG A 10 -19.23 15.46 10.14
C ARG A 10 -20.55 15.33 10.88
N THR A 11 -21.38 14.36 10.51
CA THR A 11 -22.65 14.05 11.19
C THR A 11 -22.42 13.49 12.59
N ALA A 12 -21.47 12.56 12.74
CA ALA A 12 -21.08 12.02 14.05
C ALA A 12 -20.54 13.12 14.97
N ARG A 13 -19.70 14.03 14.46
CA ARG A 13 -19.21 15.20 15.22
C ARG A 13 -20.34 16.14 15.65
N ARG A 14 -21.28 16.47 14.76
CA ARG A 14 -22.47 17.28 15.12
C ARG A 14 -23.29 16.60 16.21
N THR A 15 -23.46 15.28 16.12
CA THR A 15 -24.19 14.48 17.11
C THR A 15 -23.48 14.47 18.46
N ALA A 16 -22.14 14.34 18.48
CA ALA A 16 -21.35 14.42 19.70
C ALA A 16 -21.44 15.80 20.39
N VAL A 17 -21.40 16.88 19.61
CA VAL A 17 -21.59 18.25 20.15
C VAL A 17 -23.02 18.46 20.65
N SER A 18 -24.02 17.90 19.99
CA SER A 18 -25.40 17.90 20.48
C SER A 18 -25.52 17.11 21.78
N ALA A 19 -24.90 15.93 21.86
CA ALA A 19 -24.82 15.12 23.07
C ALA A 19 -24.17 15.87 24.24
N GLN A 20 -23.17 16.73 23.97
CA GLN A 20 -22.52 17.56 24.98
C GLN A 20 -23.45 18.58 25.64
N ARG A 21 -24.50 19.01 24.92
CA ARG A 21 -25.52 19.97 25.40
C ARG A 21 -26.75 19.28 26.01
N GLY A 22 -26.87 17.96 25.84
CA GLY A 22 -27.99 17.18 26.37
C GLY A 22 -27.97 17.06 27.90
N VAL A 23 -29.15 16.91 28.49
CA VAL A 23 -29.33 16.58 29.91
C VAL A 23 -29.68 15.11 30.00
N TYR A 24 -29.00 14.37 30.87
CA TYR A 24 -29.22 12.94 31.04
C TYR A 24 -29.58 12.66 32.51
N PRO A 25 -30.84 12.26 32.78
CA PRO A 25 -31.31 12.06 34.13
C PRO A 25 -30.87 10.73 34.75
N ASP A 26 -30.60 9.71 33.92
CA ASP A 26 -30.22 8.36 34.37
C ASP A 26 -28.73 8.06 34.08
N GLU A 27 -27.96 7.79 35.14
CA GLU A 27 -26.54 7.41 35.06
C GLU A 27 -26.37 6.03 34.41
N ALA A 28 -27.28 5.07 34.65
CA ALA A 28 -27.17 3.71 34.12
C ALA A 28 -27.39 3.69 32.60
N GLU A 29 -28.38 4.43 32.12
CA GLU A 29 -28.68 4.57 30.70
C GLU A 29 -27.51 5.23 29.93
N VAL A 30 -26.93 6.29 30.50
CA VAL A 30 -25.75 6.98 29.94
C VAL A 30 -24.53 6.07 29.86
N MET A 31 -24.31 5.23 30.87
CA MET A 31 -23.22 4.26 30.88
C MET A 31 -23.45 3.12 29.88
N GLY A 32 -24.71 2.69 29.68
CA GLY A 32 -25.09 1.75 28.63
C GLY A 32 -24.83 2.31 27.23
N ASP A 33 -25.28 3.53 26.96
CA ASP A 33 -25.04 4.23 25.70
C ASP A 33 -23.54 4.50 25.46
N TRP A 34 -22.77 4.77 26.52
CA TRP A 34 -21.31 4.87 26.43
C TRP A 34 -20.66 3.55 26.00
N GLY A 35 -21.14 2.42 26.52
CA GLY A 35 -20.74 1.10 26.06
C GLY A 35 -20.96 0.92 24.55
N ALA A 36 -22.10 1.38 24.03
CA ALA A 36 -22.40 1.37 22.61
C ALA A 36 -21.46 2.29 21.79
N VAL A 37 -21.17 3.50 22.28
CA VAL A 37 -20.20 4.42 21.64
C VAL A 37 -18.80 3.80 21.59
N LEU A 38 -18.35 3.16 22.67
CA LEU A 38 -17.06 2.46 22.71
C LEU A 38 -17.02 1.27 21.75
N ALA A 39 -18.11 0.49 21.66
CA ALA A 39 -18.20 -0.62 20.72
C ALA A 39 -18.14 -0.13 19.27
N ALA A 40 -18.90 0.93 18.93
CA ALA A 40 -18.88 1.59 17.63
C ALA A 40 -17.47 2.08 17.27
N THR A 41 -16.85 2.80 18.21
CA THR A 41 -15.51 3.38 18.04
C THR A 41 -14.47 2.29 17.83
N ASN A 42 -14.52 1.20 18.59
CA ASN A 42 -13.62 0.05 18.40
C ASN A 42 -13.82 -0.61 17.03
N HIS A 43 -15.06 -0.80 16.63
CA HIS A 43 -15.38 -1.38 15.32
C HIS A 43 -14.84 -0.50 14.19
N HIS A 44 -15.05 0.81 14.29
CA HIS A 44 -14.55 1.80 13.33
C HIS A 44 -13.02 1.85 13.29
N LEU A 45 -12.37 1.92 14.45
CA LEU A 45 -10.90 1.95 14.54
C LEU A 45 -10.29 0.66 14.00
N ARG A 46 -10.94 -0.50 14.14
CA ARG A 46 -10.46 -1.76 13.56
C ARG A 46 -10.30 -1.68 12.05
N TRP A 47 -11.26 -1.08 11.35
CA TRP A 47 -11.17 -0.84 9.91
C TRP A 47 -10.05 0.13 9.54
N LEU A 48 -9.82 1.13 10.39
CA LEU A 48 -8.70 2.07 10.24
C LEU A 48 -7.36 1.53 10.77
N ARG A 49 -7.29 0.23 11.11
CA ARG A 49 -6.13 -0.46 11.71
C ARG A 49 -5.62 0.15 13.02
N GLY A 50 -6.46 0.88 13.76
CA GLY A 50 -6.25 1.34 15.14
C GLY A 50 -6.84 0.37 16.17
N ARG A 51 -6.28 0.35 17.40
CA ARG A 51 -6.79 -0.49 18.51
C ARG A 51 -6.91 0.33 19.80
N LEU A 52 -8.02 0.18 20.53
CA LEU A 52 -8.13 0.58 21.95
C LEU A 52 -7.87 -0.64 22.82
N LYS A 53 -7.00 -0.51 23.83
CA LYS A 53 -6.59 -1.63 24.71
C LYS A 53 -7.56 -1.85 25.86
N SER A 54 -8.39 -0.85 26.16
CA SER A 54 -9.25 -0.80 27.34
C SER A 54 -10.65 -1.40 27.18
N ALA A 55 -10.97 -2.00 26.03
CA ALA A 55 -12.32 -2.48 25.73
C ALA A 55 -12.59 -3.91 26.26
N THR A 56 -13.14 -4.03 27.47
CA THR A 56 -13.76 -5.26 27.99
C THR A 56 -15.28 -5.20 27.90
N GLY A 57 -15.81 -4.96 26.69
CA GLY A 57 -17.25 -4.95 26.42
C GLY A 57 -17.59 -5.90 25.26
N ALA A 58 -18.54 -6.80 25.49
CA ALA A 58 -18.91 -7.86 24.55
C ALA A 58 -19.40 -7.29 23.20
N SER A 59 -18.96 -7.96 22.14
CA SER A 59 -19.27 -7.69 20.74
C SER A 59 -20.74 -7.97 20.41
N ARG A 60 -21.64 -6.98 20.60
CA ARG A 60 -22.89 -6.88 19.84
C ARG A 60 -23.19 -5.42 19.51
N PHE A 61 -23.07 -5.07 18.24
CA PHE A 61 -23.47 -3.78 17.71
C PHE A 61 -24.92 -3.87 17.24
N ASP A 62 -25.87 -3.74 18.18
CA ASP A 62 -27.31 -3.61 17.87
C ASP A 62 -28.02 -2.86 19.01
N VAL A 63 -27.73 -1.55 19.12
CA VAL A 63 -28.34 -0.67 20.13
C VAL A 63 -29.15 0.42 19.45
N ARG A 64 -30.48 0.31 19.54
CA ARG A 64 -31.43 1.38 19.19
C ARG A 64 -31.77 2.17 20.46
N SER A 65 -31.02 3.24 20.69
CA SER A 65 -31.28 4.22 21.74
C SER A 65 -31.52 5.58 21.09
N ASP A 66 -32.62 6.24 21.44
CA ASP A 66 -33.01 7.55 20.90
C ASP A 66 -32.23 8.71 21.55
N ASN A 67 -31.52 8.43 22.64
CA ASN A 67 -30.65 9.38 23.30
C ASN A 67 -29.53 9.85 22.37
N SER A 68 -29.01 11.04 22.64
CA SER A 68 -27.95 11.64 21.82
C SER A 68 -26.62 10.87 21.87
N LEU A 69 -26.33 10.10 22.93
CA LEU A 69 -25.21 9.16 22.97
C LEU A 69 -25.48 7.88 22.16
N GLY A 70 -26.69 7.32 22.23
CA GLY A 70 -27.12 6.22 21.36
C GLY A 70 -27.04 6.59 19.87
N ARG A 71 -27.54 7.78 19.50
CA ARG A 71 -27.41 8.33 18.13
C ARG A 71 -25.96 8.59 17.73
N LEU A 72 -25.09 8.96 18.66
CA LEU A 72 -23.66 9.08 18.40
C LEU A 72 -23.04 7.72 18.07
N ALA A 73 -23.38 6.66 18.83
CA ALA A 73 -22.91 5.31 18.55
C ALA A 73 -23.34 4.86 17.14
N GLN A 74 -24.58 5.13 16.74
CA GLN A 74 -25.09 4.84 15.39
C GLN A 74 -24.35 5.62 14.31
N ALA A 75 -24.08 6.92 14.53
CA ALA A 75 -23.37 7.75 13.56
C ALA A 75 -21.91 7.33 13.36
N ILE A 76 -21.22 6.90 14.43
CA ILE A 76 -19.88 6.30 14.34
C ILE A 76 -19.96 4.94 13.63
N GLY A 77 -20.92 4.10 14.01
CA GLY A 77 -21.15 2.79 13.40
C GLY A 77 -21.38 2.86 11.89
N ALA A 78 -22.20 3.81 11.43
CA ALA A 78 -22.45 4.01 10.00
C ALA A 78 -21.17 4.32 9.21
N GLY A 79 -20.21 5.01 9.82
CA GLY A 79 -18.88 5.23 9.23
C GLY A 79 -18.08 3.93 9.11
N ALA A 80 -18.13 3.07 10.12
CA ALA A 80 -17.50 1.75 10.09
C ALA A 80 -18.15 0.81 9.06
N ASP A 81 -19.48 0.81 8.98
CA ASP A 81 -20.24 0.03 8.01
C ASP A 81 -19.93 0.48 6.58
N LEU A 82 -19.78 1.79 6.35
CA LEU A 82 -19.33 2.30 5.06
C LEU A 82 -17.95 1.74 4.69
N LEU A 83 -17.00 1.72 5.64
CA LEU A 83 -15.67 1.14 5.42
C LEU A 83 -15.73 -0.37 5.14
N ALA A 84 -16.63 -1.09 5.81
CA ALA A 84 -16.82 -2.52 5.64
C ALA A 84 -17.38 -2.92 4.26
N VAL A 85 -18.14 -2.03 3.62
CA VAL A 85 -18.79 -2.26 2.33
C VAL A 85 -17.94 -1.73 1.15
N GLN A 86 -16.72 -1.26 1.41
CA GLN A 86 -15.83 -0.81 0.33
C GLN A 86 -15.37 -1.98 -0.53
N ASP A 87 -15.39 -1.77 -1.85
CA ASP A 87 -14.88 -2.73 -2.83
C ASP A 87 -13.34 -2.67 -2.94
N SER A 88 -12.74 -3.64 -3.62
CA SER A 88 -11.28 -3.69 -3.84
C SER A 88 -10.74 -2.45 -4.58
N ALA A 89 -11.57 -1.81 -5.42
CA ALA A 89 -11.19 -0.59 -6.15
C ALA A 89 -11.11 0.65 -5.25
N SER A 90 -11.88 0.67 -4.16
CA SER A 90 -11.90 1.75 -3.15
C SER A 90 -10.89 1.51 -2.02
N ALA A 91 -10.30 0.32 -1.95
CA ALA A 91 -9.29 -0.07 -0.95
C ALA A 91 -8.01 0.77 -1.02
N ALA A 92 -7.67 1.36 -2.17
CA ALA A 92 -6.49 2.20 -2.32
C ALA A 92 -6.51 3.45 -1.41
N ALA A 93 -7.69 3.98 -1.07
CA ALA A 93 -7.82 5.07 -0.12
C ALA A 93 -7.46 4.62 1.33
N LEU A 94 -7.64 3.34 1.64
CA LEU A 94 -7.27 2.72 2.92
C LEU A 94 -5.77 2.39 3.01
N ASP A 95 -5.00 2.57 1.93
CA ASP A 95 -3.56 2.32 1.94
C ASP A 95 -2.74 3.58 2.27
N VAL A 96 -3.37 4.76 2.31
CA VAL A 96 -2.70 6.03 2.64
C VAL A 96 -2.60 6.17 4.16
N CYS A 97 -1.40 5.92 4.70
CA CYS A 97 -1.13 5.97 6.15
C CYS A 97 -1.47 7.33 6.79
N GLU A 98 -1.24 8.44 6.09
CA GLU A 98 -1.55 9.79 6.58
C GLU A 98 -3.06 9.99 6.71
N ASP A 99 -3.84 9.65 5.68
CA ASP A 99 -5.30 9.75 5.69
C ASP A 99 -5.92 8.85 6.77
N LEU A 100 -5.40 7.63 6.95
CA LEU A 100 -5.79 6.74 8.03
C LEU A 100 -5.46 7.30 9.42
N ALA A 101 -4.32 7.99 9.58
CA ALA A 101 -3.97 8.64 10.84
C ALA A 101 -4.94 9.80 11.16
N ALA A 102 -5.23 10.64 10.17
CA ALA A 102 -6.21 11.72 10.30
C ALA A 102 -7.62 11.19 10.63
N ALA A 103 -8.06 10.13 9.95
CA ALA A 103 -9.35 9.49 10.21
C ALA A 103 -9.43 8.86 11.61
N ARG A 104 -8.36 8.20 12.09
CA ARG A 104 -8.28 7.67 13.46
C ARG A 104 -8.35 8.77 14.51
N ALA A 105 -7.58 9.83 14.31
CA ALA A 105 -7.57 10.99 15.20
C ALA A 105 -8.96 11.64 15.27
N GLU A 106 -9.64 11.77 14.13
CA GLU A 106 -10.99 12.32 14.04
C GLU A 106 -12.02 11.47 14.78
N VAL A 107 -12.05 10.16 14.52
CA VAL A 107 -12.96 9.21 15.21
C VAL A 107 -12.72 9.23 16.71
N ALA A 108 -11.44 9.21 17.14
CA ALA A 108 -11.09 9.27 18.55
C ALA A 108 -11.48 10.60 19.20
N ALA A 109 -11.33 11.73 18.50
CA ALA A 109 -11.75 13.04 18.97
C ALA A 109 -13.28 13.13 19.16
N ILE A 110 -14.05 12.59 18.21
CA ILE A 110 -15.52 12.51 18.29
C ILE A 110 -15.95 11.66 19.50
N ALA A 111 -15.36 10.47 19.66
CA ALA A 111 -15.66 9.59 20.79
C ALA A 111 -15.26 10.21 22.14
N LEU A 112 -14.14 10.96 22.19
CA LEU A 112 -13.69 11.67 23.37
C LEU A 112 -14.66 12.79 23.81
N ILE A 113 -15.35 13.44 22.87
CA ILE A 113 -16.44 14.39 23.21
C ILE A 113 -17.54 13.65 23.96
N GLY A 114 -17.99 12.49 23.45
CA GLY A 114 -18.96 11.62 24.11
C GLY A 114 -18.51 11.18 25.51
N ALA A 115 -17.26 10.74 25.65
CA ALA A 115 -16.67 10.33 26.92
C ALA A 115 -16.68 11.47 27.97
N ARG A 116 -16.42 12.71 27.56
CA ARG A 116 -16.51 13.90 28.42
C ARG A 116 -17.95 14.22 28.85
N VAL A 117 -18.95 13.82 28.08
CA VAL A 117 -20.36 13.92 28.51
C VAL A 117 -20.60 12.96 29.66
N VAL A 118 -20.27 11.69 29.46
CA VAL A 118 -20.43 10.61 30.45
C VAL A 118 -19.69 10.94 31.76
N ALA A 119 -18.45 11.43 31.65
CA ALA A 119 -17.63 11.78 32.82
C ALA A 119 -18.19 12.94 33.66
N ARG A 120 -18.96 13.86 33.05
CA ARG A 120 -19.65 14.96 33.76
C ARG A 120 -20.92 14.46 34.45
N THR A 121 -21.60 13.49 33.86
CA THR A 121 -22.87 12.95 34.37
C THR A 121 -22.65 11.88 35.45
N SER A 122 -21.58 11.08 35.36
CA SER A 122 -21.27 10.05 36.34
C SER A 122 -20.56 10.63 37.57
N ARG A 123 -21.13 10.43 38.76
CA ARG A 123 -20.63 11.02 40.03
C ARG A 123 -20.01 10.00 40.97
N ARG A 124 -20.29 8.71 40.81
CA ARG A 124 -19.82 7.65 41.72
C ARG A 124 -18.43 7.11 41.35
N ARG A 125 -17.68 6.59 42.33
CA ARG A 125 -16.42 5.85 42.09
C ARG A 125 -16.76 4.38 41.79
N THR A 126 -17.21 4.11 40.57
CA THR A 126 -17.49 2.74 40.09
C THR A 126 -16.33 2.19 39.26
N PRO A 127 -16.19 0.86 39.15
CA PRO A 127 -15.22 0.22 38.24
C PRO A 127 -15.38 0.72 36.79
N GLU A 128 -16.61 0.96 36.35
CA GLU A 128 -16.93 1.47 35.02
C GLU A 128 -16.40 2.89 34.80
N ARG A 129 -16.38 3.74 35.83
CA ARG A 129 -15.77 5.07 35.75
C ARG A 129 -14.25 5.01 35.64
N PHE A 130 -13.62 4.02 36.27
CA PHE A 130 -12.19 3.78 36.08
C PHE A 130 -11.88 3.36 34.65
N GLN A 131 -12.70 2.48 34.08
CA GLN A 131 -12.61 2.08 32.67
C GLN A 131 -12.83 3.27 31.72
N LEU A 132 -13.83 4.13 31.98
CA LEU A 132 -14.04 5.38 31.27
C LEU A 132 -12.79 6.28 31.29
N GLY A 133 -12.18 6.47 32.47
CA GLY A 133 -10.95 7.27 32.59
C GLY A 133 -9.76 6.70 31.84
N ARG A 134 -9.64 5.37 31.73
CA ARG A 134 -8.63 4.70 30.89
C ARG A 134 -8.91 4.91 29.41
N ALA A 135 -10.16 4.69 28.97
CA ALA A 135 -10.57 4.89 27.59
C ALA A 135 -10.39 6.35 27.14
N MET A 136 -10.71 7.33 28.00
CA MET A 136 -10.49 8.75 27.71
C MET A 136 -9.02 9.09 27.47
N ARG A 137 -8.08 8.49 28.22
CA ARG A 137 -6.64 8.69 28.01
C ARG A 137 -6.18 8.10 26.67
N GLU A 138 -6.57 6.86 26.37
CA GLU A 138 -6.24 6.21 25.10
C GLU A 138 -6.85 6.96 23.91
N LEU A 139 -8.10 7.43 24.01
CA LEU A 139 -8.73 8.25 22.97
C LEU A 139 -8.06 9.60 22.80
N ALA A 140 -7.60 10.24 23.88
CA ALA A 140 -6.87 11.51 23.80
C ALA A 140 -5.50 11.34 23.11
N GLU A 141 -4.80 10.23 23.38
CA GLU A 141 -3.54 9.89 22.72
C GLU A 141 -3.76 9.67 21.21
N ILE A 142 -4.77 8.89 20.83
CA ILE A 142 -5.10 8.66 19.42
C ILE A 142 -5.55 9.97 18.74
N ALA A 143 -6.38 10.78 19.39
CA ALA A 143 -6.82 12.08 18.86
C ALA A 143 -5.66 13.06 18.67
N GLY A 144 -4.62 12.97 19.50
CA GLY A 144 -3.40 13.78 19.40
C GLY A 144 -2.37 13.26 18.40
N SER A 145 -2.57 12.07 17.80
CA SER A 145 -1.58 11.44 16.93
C SER A 145 -1.48 12.05 15.52
N ASP A 146 -2.49 12.81 15.07
CA ASP A 146 -2.39 13.60 13.83
C ASP A 146 -1.82 14.99 14.11
N VAL A 147 -0.50 15.09 14.04
CA VAL A 147 0.25 16.33 14.27
C VAL A 147 0.07 17.35 13.13
N ARG A 148 -0.35 16.91 11.93
CA ARG A 148 -0.38 17.75 10.72
C ARG A 148 -1.76 18.33 10.40
N ARG A 149 -2.85 17.81 10.99
CA ARG A 149 -4.25 18.21 10.71
C ARG A 149 -4.54 18.27 9.22
N ARG A 150 -4.01 17.32 8.45
CA ARG A 150 -4.32 17.21 7.03
C ARG A 150 -5.74 16.66 6.90
N GLY A 151 -6.50 17.16 5.93
CA GLY A 151 -7.85 16.65 5.66
C GLY A 151 -7.82 15.15 5.35
N LEU A 152 -8.98 14.48 5.38
CA LEU A 152 -9.12 13.02 5.20
C LEU A 152 -8.72 12.49 3.80
N GLY A 153 -8.14 13.33 2.93
CA GLY A 153 -7.62 12.95 1.62
C GLY A 153 -8.59 12.14 0.79
N GLY A 154 -8.12 10.98 0.30
CA GLY A 154 -8.93 10.07 -0.52
C GLY A 154 -10.06 9.40 0.26
N LEU A 155 -9.89 9.22 1.59
CA LEU A 155 -10.92 8.62 2.45
C LEU A 155 -12.18 9.48 2.52
N ALA A 156 -12.05 10.81 2.41
CA ALA A 156 -13.18 11.75 2.48
C ALA A 156 -14.32 11.37 1.53
N MET A 157 -13.94 10.89 0.33
CA MET A 157 -14.84 10.69 -0.81
C MET A 157 -15.44 9.28 -0.91
N LEU A 158 -15.15 8.39 0.05
CA LEU A 158 -15.69 7.03 0.04
C LEU A 158 -17.22 7.07 0.19
N THR A 159 -17.93 6.25 -0.59
CA THR A 159 -19.40 6.12 -0.54
C THR A 159 -19.81 4.65 -0.55
N ALA A 160 -20.99 4.32 -0.02
CA ALA A 160 -21.49 2.95 -0.04
C ALA A 160 -21.88 2.50 -1.47
N GLY A 161 -21.33 1.37 -1.92
CA GLY A 161 -21.70 0.71 -3.19
C GLY A 161 -21.49 1.54 -4.45
N GLY A 162 -20.64 2.57 -4.39
CA GLY A 162 -20.17 3.29 -5.57
C GLY A 162 -18.69 2.97 -5.74
N PRO A 163 -18.18 2.85 -6.99
CA PRO A 163 -16.74 2.98 -7.16
C PRO A 163 -16.37 4.29 -6.46
N ALA A 164 -15.32 4.30 -5.62
CA ALA A 164 -14.72 5.56 -5.23
C ALA A 164 -14.55 6.33 -6.53
N THR A 165 -15.33 7.39 -6.71
CA THR A 165 -15.06 8.37 -7.74
C THR A 165 -13.80 9.05 -7.26
N LEU A 166 -12.68 8.35 -7.44
CA LEU A 166 -11.39 8.93 -7.69
C LEU A 166 -11.66 9.74 -8.95
N ALA A 167 -12.15 10.97 -8.75
CA ALA A 167 -12.05 12.01 -9.74
C ALA A 167 -10.66 11.86 -10.36
N ASN A 168 -10.57 11.96 -11.69
CA ASN A 168 -9.34 11.87 -12.48
C ASN A 168 -8.18 12.64 -11.82
N ASN A 169 -7.50 12.01 -10.86
CA ASN A 169 -6.60 12.68 -9.96
C ASN A 169 -5.30 11.91 -10.03
N VAL A 170 -4.36 12.54 -10.71
CA VAL A 170 -2.97 12.10 -10.87
C VAL A 170 -2.35 11.77 -9.51
N SER A 171 -2.83 12.36 -8.41
CA SER A 171 -2.39 12.04 -7.04
C SER A 171 -2.61 10.58 -6.61
N THR A 172 -3.48 9.84 -7.29
CA THR A 172 -3.75 8.42 -7.00
C THR A 172 -2.70 7.48 -7.61
N ILE A 173 -1.92 7.95 -8.58
CA ILE A 173 -0.93 7.15 -9.29
C ILE A 173 0.24 6.81 -8.36
N ALA A 174 0.74 7.79 -7.60
CA ALA A 174 1.84 7.62 -6.66
C ALA A 174 1.60 6.51 -5.60
N PRO A 175 0.49 6.51 -4.81
CA PRO A 175 0.24 5.46 -3.83
C PRO A 175 0.02 4.08 -4.48
N LEU A 176 -0.57 4.01 -5.67
CA LEU A 176 -0.75 2.76 -6.40
C LEU A 176 0.59 2.22 -6.94
N ALA A 177 1.51 3.09 -7.36
CA ALA A 177 2.87 2.72 -7.76
C ALA A 177 3.64 2.12 -6.59
N ASP A 178 3.58 2.76 -5.42
CA ASP A 178 4.21 2.23 -4.20
C ASP A 178 3.58 0.92 -3.73
N ARG A 179 2.24 0.77 -3.81
CA ARG A 179 1.56 -0.50 -3.50
C ARG A 179 2.04 -1.63 -4.42
N TRP A 180 2.11 -1.37 -5.72
CA TRP A 180 2.65 -2.31 -6.70
C TRP A 180 4.10 -2.70 -6.38
N ARG A 181 4.96 -1.74 -6.06
CA ARG A 181 6.34 -1.98 -5.59
C ARG A 181 6.37 -2.88 -4.35
N ARG A 182 5.58 -2.56 -3.32
CA ARG A 182 5.53 -3.33 -2.07
C ARG A 182 5.05 -4.76 -2.28
N ALA A 183 4.07 -4.97 -3.18
CA ALA A 183 3.59 -6.29 -3.52
C ALA A 183 4.72 -7.17 -4.12
N HIS A 184 5.58 -6.62 -4.97
CA HIS A 184 6.77 -7.31 -5.46
C HIS A 184 7.81 -7.56 -4.35
N ALA A 185 8.07 -6.56 -3.49
CA ALA A 185 9.03 -6.68 -2.39
C ALA A 185 8.62 -7.70 -1.32
N SER A 186 7.32 -7.92 -1.13
CA SER A 186 6.77 -8.87 -0.15
C SER A 186 6.94 -10.34 -0.56
N THR A 187 7.22 -10.61 -1.83
CA THR A 187 7.34 -11.96 -2.36
C THR A 187 8.74 -12.51 -2.14
N PRO A 188 8.90 -13.66 -1.47
CA PRO A 188 10.22 -14.26 -1.28
C PRO A 188 10.89 -14.55 -2.63
N PRO A 189 12.14 -14.10 -2.88
CA PRO A 189 12.82 -14.25 -4.16
C PRO A 189 12.85 -15.70 -4.66
N GLN A 190 13.07 -16.65 -3.75
CA GLN A 190 13.08 -18.08 -4.05
C GLN A 190 11.70 -18.64 -4.44
N SER A 191 10.59 -17.97 -4.13
CA SER A 191 9.24 -18.48 -4.42
C SER A 191 8.75 -18.16 -5.83
N MET A 192 9.42 -17.22 -6.53
CA MET A 192 8.96 -16.67 -7.80
C MET A 192 9.04 -17.68 -8.95
N LEU A 193 7.99 -17.70 -9.78
CA LEU A 193 7.94 -18.47 -11.03
C LEU A 193 8.50 -17.66 -12.19
N THR A 194 9.06 -18.31 -13.21
CA THR A 194 9.48 -17.65 -14.46
C THR A 194 8.32 -16.95 -15.16
N ARG A 195 7.08 -17.46 -15.02
CA ARG A 195 5.89 -16.75 -15.51
C ARG A 195 5.73 -15.39 -14.83
N ASP A 196 5.92 -15.33 -13.51
CA ASP A 196 5.76 -14.10 -12.74
C ASP A 196 6.90 -13.13 -13.06
N LEU A 197 8.14 -13.60 -13.23
CA LEU A 197 9.25 -12.77 -13.70
C LEU A 197 9.02 -12.21 -15.11
N ARG A 198 8.47 -13.00 -16.04
CA ARG A 198 8.04 -12.51 -17.36
C ARG A 198 6.94 -11.45 -17.24
N SER A 199 5.97 -11.70 -16.36
CA SER A 199 4.92 -10.74 -16.04
C SER A 199 5.52 -9.43 -15.50
N THR A 200 6.45 -9.49 -14.55
CA THR A 200 7.18 -8.33 -14.03
C THR A 200 7.87 -7.54 -15.13
N THR A 201 8.58 -8.19 -16.07
CA THR A 201 9.18 -7.50 -17.22
C THR A 201 8.11 -6.80 -18.08
N ALA A 202 6.98 -7.45 -18.36
CA ALA A 202 5.89 -6.85 -19.12
C ALA A 202 5.22 -5.67 -18.38
N GLN A 203 5.07 -5.77 -17.05
CA GLN A 203 4.58 -4.70 -16.19
C GLN A 203 5.52 -3.49 -16.23
N LEU A 204 6.82 -3.71 -16.03
CA LEU A 204 7.85 -2.66 -16.11
C LEU A 204 7.85 -1.95 -17.47
N ARG A 205 7.73 -2.70 -18.57
CA ARG A 205 7.61 -2.12 -19.92
C ARG A 205 6.35 -1.29 -20.09
N THR A 206 5.23 -1.75 -19.56
CA THR A 206 3.96 -1.01 -19.61
C THR A 206 4.07 0.32 -18.85
N VAL A 207 4.59 0.27 -17.62
CA VAL A 207 4.83 1.46 -16.80
C VAL A 207 5.80 2.41 -17.49
N GLY A 208 6.94 1.90 -17.98
CA GLY A 208 7.94 2.69 -18.73
C GLY A 208 7.35 3.38 -19.96
N GLY A 209 6.53 2.67 -20.73
CA GLY A 209 5.84 3.25 -21.90
C GLY A 209 4.82 4.33 -21.51
N GLN A 210 4.07 4.13 -20.43
CA GLN A 210 3.14 5.15 -19.95
C GLN A 210 3.88 6.37 -19.37
N ILE A 211 4.99 6.20 -18.65
CA ILE A 211 5.83 7.32 -18.20
C ILE A 211 6.37 8.09 -19.41
N ALA A 212 6.92 7.42 -20.41
CA ALA A 212 7.43 8.07 -21.62
C ALA A 212 6.33 8.89 -22.34
N HIS A 213 5.09 8.39 -22.31
CA HIS A 213 3.93 9.11 -22.81
C HIS A 213 3.63 10.37 -21.98
N LEU A 214 3.60 10.28 -20.64
CA LEU A 214 3.43 11.44 -19.75
C LEU A 214 4.52 12.50 -19.96
N THR A 215 5.78 12.09 -20.04
CA THR A 215 6.93 12.96 -20.33
C THR A 215 6.77 13.68 -21.66
N THR A 216 6.28 12.99 -22.69
CA THR A 216 6.02 13.60 -24.00
C THR A 216 4.92 14.66 -23.93
N HIS A 217 3.86 14.42 -23.15
CA HIS A 217 2.78 15.38 -22.94
C HIS A 217 3.24 16.60 -22.13
N LEU A 218 4.07 16.41 -21.09
CA LEU A 218 4.68 17.51 -20.34
C LEU A 218 5.53 18.41 -21.23
N LEU A 219 6.36 17.82 -22.11
CA LEU A 219 7.18 18.58 -23.06
C LEU A 219 6.35 19.36 -24.09
N ALA A 220 5.23 18.78 -24.53
CA ALA A 220 4.36 19.34 -25.56
C ALA A 220 3.40 20.42 -25.03
N ALA A 221 3.09 20.43 -23.73
CA ALA A 221 2.13 21.35 -23.14
C ALA A 221 2.75 22.72 -22.79
N PRO A 222 2.34 23.83 -23.42
CA PRO A 222 2.85 25.16 -23.09
C PRO A 222 2.46 25.61 -21.67
N SER A 223 1.27 25.20 -21.23
CA SER A 223 0.70 25.41 -19.90
C SER A 223 1.52 24.81 -18.76
N ALA A 224 2.41 23.84 -19.05
CA ALA A 224 3.31 23.24 -18.07
C ALA A 224 4.33 24.25 -17.50
N ARG A 225 4.64 25.32 -18.24
CA ARG A 225 5.62 26.37 -17.86
C ARG A 225 6.97 25.81 -17.42
N LEU A 226 7.45 24.77 -18.11
CA LEU A 226 8.72 24.11 -17.83
C LEU A 226 9.91 25.05 -18.08
N GLN A 227 10.80 25.12 -17.10
CA GLN A 227 12.08 25.81 -17.22
C GLN A 227 13.00 25.11 -18.23
N PRO A 228 13.99 25.80 -18.84
CA PRO A 228 14.92 25.21 -19.79
C PRO A 228 15.59 23.92 -19.27
N ASP A 229 16.08 23.95 -18.03
CA ASP A 229 16.73 22.79 -17.40
C ASP A 229 15.77 21.60 -17.22
N GLN A 230 14.52 21.88 -16.84
CA GLN A 230 13.49 20.84 -16.72
C GLN A 230 13.16 20.20 -18.07
N ARG A 231 13.22 20.96 -19.17
CA ARG A 231 13.02 20.41 -20.52
C ARG A 231 14.17 19.49 -20.91
N ILE A 232 15.41 19.84 -20.57
CA ILE A 232 16.59 19.00 -20.81
C ILE A 232 16.47 17.69 -20.01
N ASP A 233 16.17 17.77 -18.73
CA ASP A 233 16.00 16.58 -17.89
C ASP A 233 14.86 15.68 -18.41
N LEU A 234 13.72 16.24 -18.85
CA LEU A 234 12.65 15.44 -19.47
C LEU A 234 13.07 14.77 -20.79
N GLN A 235 13.97 15.38 -21.56
CA GLN A 235 14.55 14.76 -22.76
C GLN A 235 15.49 13.60 -22.41
N ILE A 236 16.34 13.78 -21.39
CA ILE A 236 17.21 12.72 -20.87
C ILE A 236 16.36 11.55 -20.37
N LEU A 237 15.33 11.82 -19.58
CA LEU A 237 14.40 10.81 -19.06
C LEU A 237 13.73 10.02 -20.20
N ARG A 238 13.29 10.70 -21.26
CA ARG A 238 12.71 10.04 -22.44
C ARG A 238 13.71 9.12 -23.14
N HIS A 239 14.97 9.55 -23.25
CA HIS A 239 16.06 8.77 -23.86
C HIS A 239 16.37 7.51 -23.05
N GLU A 240 16.48 7.63 -21.73
CA GLU A 240 16.71 6.48 -20.83
C GLU A 240 15.54 5.49 -20.86
N LEU A 241 14.29 5.97 -20.91
CA LEU A 241 13.12 5.10 -21.07
C LEU A 241 13.07 4.36 -22.41
N GLN A 242 13.56 4.98 -23.49
CA GLN A 242 13.67 4.34 -24.80
C GLN A 242 14.72 3.22 -24.78
N ARG A 243 15.88 3.47 -24.16
CA ARG A 243 16.92 2.45 -23.96
C ARG A 243 16.43 1.31 -23.09
N PHE A 244 15.75 1.64 -21.98
CA PHE A 244 15.09 0.65 -21.14
C PHE A 244 14.12 -0.24 -21.93
N ASP A 245 13.20 0.30 -22.75
CA ASP A 245 12.27 -0.56 -23.51
C ASP A 245 12.99 -1.44 -24.53
N ALA A 246 14.09 -0.96 -25.14
CA ALA A 246 14.89 -1.77 -26.04
C ALA A 246 15.49 -2.99 -25.31
N VAL A 247 16.18 -2.76 -24.19
CA VAL A 247 16.81 -3.83 -23.40
C VAL A 247 15.75 -4.75 -22.76
N ALA A 248 14.62 -4.21 -22.32
CA ALA A 248 13.54 -5.00 -21.73
C ALA A 248 12.87 -5.95 -22.75
N ARG A 249 12.90 -5.63 -24.06
CA ARG A 249 12.52 -6.58 -25.12
C ARG A 249 13.50 -7.75 -25.19
N ASP A 250 14.79 -7.48 -25.06
CA ASP A 250 15.81 -8.52 -25.05
C ASP A 250 15.68 -9.41 -23.80
N VAL A 251 15.38 -8.83 -22.63
CA VAL A 251 15.00 -9.59 -21.42
C VAL A 251 13.79 -10.50 -21.67
N GLU A 252 12.73 -9.98 -22.30
CA GLU A 252 11.54 -10.78 -22.64
C GLU A 252 11.88 -11.95 -23.57
N LEU A 253 12.74 -11.73 -24.56
CA LEU A 253 13.23 -12.78 -25.46
C LEU A 253 14.08 -13.80 -24.70
N ALA A 254 14.96 -13.36 -23.81
CA ALA A 254 15.78 -14.21 -22.94
C ALA A 254 14.91 -15.17 -22.15
N TRP A 255 13.81 -14.66 -21.59
CA TRP A 255 12.89 -15.44 -20.80
C TRP A 255 12.22 -16.58 -21.58
N ARG A 256 12.01 -16.46 -22.89
CA ARG A 256 11.42 -17.53 -23.73
C ARG A 256 12.27 -18.79 -23.73
N CYS A 257 13.58 -18.64 -23.54
CA CYS A 257 14.53 -19.73 -23.46
C CYS A 257 14.78 -20.22 -22.01
N ARG A 258 13.93 -19.87 -21.03
CA ARG A 258 14.11 -20.24 -19.61
C ARG A 258 12.79 -20.73 -19.00
N LEU A 259 12.85 -21.68 -18.06
CA LEU A 259 11.69 -22.17 -17.29
C LEU A 259 12.04 -22.25 -15.79
N SER A 260 11.05 -22.13 -14.90
CA SER A 260 11.23 -22.37 -13.46
C SER A 260 10.61 -23.70 -13.06
N ASP A 261 11.01 -24.22 -11.91
CA ASP A 261 10.37 -25.37 -11.27
C ASP A 261 8.88 -25.13 -10.96
N LEU A 262 8.08 -26.20 -11.01
CA LEU A 262 6.63 -26.24 -10.81
C LEU A 262 6.20 -26.07 -9.34
N GLY A 263 7.13 -25.82 -8.42
CA GLY A 263 6.88 -25.70 -6.98
C GLY A 263 6.84 -24.26 -6.44
N GLY A 264 6.91 -23.24 -7.29
CA GLY A 264 6.74 -21.84 -6.85
C GLY A 264 5.27 -21.48 -6.64
N GLN A 265 5.03 -20.41 -5.87
CA GLN A 265 3.70 -19.84 -5.69
C GLN A 265 3.58 -18.62 -6.62
N GLY A 266 2.44 -18.51 -7.32
CA GLY A 266 2.16 -17.32 -8.10
C GLY A 266 2.08 -16.07 -7.22
N ASN A 267 2.31 -14.90 -7.81
CA ASN A 267 2.16 -13.61 -7.13
C ASN A 267 0.89 -12.86 -7.59
N PRO A 268 -0.31 -13.30 -7.17
CA PRO A 268 -1.56 -12.65 -7.58
C PRO A 268 -1.69 -11.23 -7.02
N GLU A 269 -1.06 -10.94 -5.86
CA GLU A 269 -1.14 -9.63 -5.23
C GLU A 269 -0.42 -8.56 -6.06
N ALA A 270 0.78 -8.85 -6.58
CA ALA A 270 1.50 -7.90 -7.44
C ALA A 270 0.81 -7.70 -8.79
N GLU A 271 0.18 -8.74 -9.34
CA GLU A 271 -0.60 -8.64 -10.57
C GLU A 271 -1.86 -7.78 -10.38
N LEU A 272 -2.62 -8.02 -9.30
CA LEU A 272 -3.77 -7.19 -8.94
C LEU A 272 -3.37 -5.73 -8.68
N SER A 273 -2.30 -5.51 -7.90
CA SER A 273 -1.80 -4.16 -7.63
C SER A 273 -1.35 -3.43 -8.91
N PHE A 274 -0.75 -4.17 -9.86
CA PHE A 274 -0.41 -3.62 -11.17
C PHE A 274 -1.66 -3.28 -12.00
N LEU A 275 -2.69 -4.12 -11.99
CA LEU A 275 -3.94 -3.84 -12.72
C LEU A 275 -4.65 -2.61 -12.17
N ASP A 276 -4.65 -2.42 -10.85
CA ASP A 276 -5.17 -1.21 -10.21
C ASP A 276 -4.39 0.03 -10.65
N LEU A 277 -3.05 -0.03 -10.63
CA LEU A 277 -2.18 1.03 -11.11
C LEU A 277 -2.43 1.34 -12.59
N LYS A 278 -2.44 0.31 -13.45
CA LYS A 278 -2.69 0.44 -14.88
C LYS A 278 -4.06 1.04 -15.14
N SER A 279 -5.10 0.63 -14.42
CA SER A 279 -6.45 1.20 -14.54
C SER A 279 -6.48 2.68 -14.14
N ALA A 280 -5.80 3.06 -13.07
CA ALA A 280 -5.68 4.47 -12.69
C ALA A 280 -4.93 5.29 -13.75
N MET A 281 -3.84 4.76 -14.31
CA MET A 281 -3.09 5.42 -15.38
C MET A 281 -3.92 5.53 -16.67
N ASP A 282 -4.58 4.47 -17.10
CA ASP A 282 -5.43 4.47 -18.29
C ASP A 282 -6.59 5.46 -18.14
N ARG A 283 -7.22 5.55 -16.95
CA ARG A 283 -8.27 6.56 -16.67
C ARG A 283 -7.76 7.99 -16.73
N ASN A 284 -6.54 8.26 -16.27
CA ASN A 284 -5.95 9.59 -16.34
C ASN A 284 -5.49 9.97 -17.76
N LEU A 285 -5.05 8.98 -18.55
CA LEU A 285 -4.63 9.16 -19.94
C LEU A 285 -5.80 9.21 -20.93
N GLN A 286 -6.94 8.64 -20.59
CA GLN A 286 -8.16 8.62 -21.41
C GLN A 286 -9.13 9.73 -20.98
N GLY A 287 -9.78 10.34 -21.95
CA GLY A 287 -10.94 11.22 -21.79
C GLY A 287 -12.14 10.67 -22.55
N ASP A 288 -13.26 11.38 -22.49
CA ASP A 288 -14.55 10.94 -23.06
C ASP A 288 -14.52 10.64 -24.57
N ARG A 289 -13.50 11.12 -25.29
CA ARG A 289 -13.33 10.96 -26.75
C ARG A 289 -12.06 10.18 -27.16
N GLY A 290 -11.40 9.48 -26.24
CA GLY A 290 -10.16 8.75 -26.50
C GLY A 290 -8.98 9.27 -25.68
N ARG A 291 -7.74 9.10 -26.15
CA ARG A 291 -6.56 9.62 -25.42
C ARG A 291 -6.63 11.14 -25.30
N ARG A 292 -6.37 11.66 -24.10
CA ARG A 292 -6.35 13.11 -23.84
C ARG A 292 -5.24 13.79 -24.64
N SER A 293 -5.48 15.02 -25.08
CA SER A 293 -4.43 15.85 -25.66
C SER A 293 -3.44 16.32 -24.58
N ALA A 294 -2.28 16.85 -24.99
CA ALA A 294 -1.32 17.43 -24.04
C ALA A 294 -1.92 18.59 -23.22
N GLY A 295 -2.76 19.43 -23.84
CA GLY A 295 -3.44 20.53 -23.17
C GLY A 295 -4.50 20.07 -22.17
N ASP A 296 -5.22 18.98 -22.47
CA ASP A 296 -6.24 18.43 -21.57
C ASP A 296 -5.62 17.68 -20.38
N LEU A 297 -4.46 17.06 -20.58
CA LEU A 297 -3.74 16.33 -19.53
C LEU A 297 -2.95 17.27 -18.64
N VAL A 298 -2.38 18.34 -19.20
CA VAL A 298 -1.54 19.32 -18.51
C VAL A 298 -2.19 20.70 -18.64
N GLY A 299 -3.35 20.87 -17.99
CA GLY A 299 -4.13 22.11 -18.11
C GLY A 299 -3.42 23.35 -17.54
N ASP A 300 -2.59 23.17 -16.51
CA ASP A 300 -1.85 24.24 -15.86
C ASP A 300 -0.52 23.75 -15.24
N HIS A 301 0.26 24.71 -14.73
CA HIS A 301 1.55 24.45 -14.09
C HIS A 301 1.42 23.62 -12.80
N ARG A 302 0.30 23.73 -12.08
CA ARG A 302 0.07 22.96 -10.84
C ARG A 302 -0.14 21.48 -11.17
N THR A 303 -0.91 21.19 -12.21
CA THR A 303 -1.14 19.85 -12.74
C THR A 303 0.16 19.25 -13.28
N ALA A 304 0.98 20.07 -13.95
CA ALA A 304 2.31 19.66 -14.40
C ALA A 304 3.21 19.24 -13.23
N ALA A 305 3.22 19.99 -12.12
CA ALA A 305 3.99 19.62 -10.92
C ALA A 305 3.53 18.28 -10.33
N VAL A 306 2.21 18.08 -10.17
CA VAL A 306 1.65 16.81 -9.67
C VAL A 306 1.97 15.63 -10.60
N LEU A 307 2.00 15.86 -11.91
CA LEU A 307 2.42 14.85 -12.88
C LEU A 307 3.90 14.52 -12.77
N ILE A 308 4.76 15.51 -12.52
CA ILE A 308 6.20 15.29 -12.28
C ILE A 308 6.40 14.46 -11.01
N ASP A 309 5.66 14.75 -9.93
CA ASP A 309 5.69 13.95 -8.70
C ASP A 309 5.25 12.50 -8.93
N ALA A 310 4.18 12.30 -9.70
CA ALA A 310 3.72 10.96 -10.08
C ALA A 310 4.74 10.21 -10.95
N VAL A 311 5.44 10.92 -11.85
CA VAL A 311 6.52 10.35 -12.68
C VAL A 311 7.73 9.95 -11.83
N ASP A 312 8.14 10.76 -10.84
CA ASP A 312 9.21 10.39 -9.89
C ASP A 312 8.85 9.10 -9.13
N GLU A 313 7.64 9.02 -8.57
CA GLU A 313 7.21 7.87 -7.80
C GLU A 313 7.06 6.59 -8.65
N LEU A 314 6.53 6.72 -9.87
CA LEU A 314 6.44 5.62 -10.84
C LEU A 314 7.82 5.08 -11.23
N LEU A 315 8.75 5.97 -11.57
CA LEU A 315 10.10 5.58 -11.99
C LEU A 315 10.87 4.94 -10.84
N TRP A 316 10.73 5.47 -9.63
CA TRP A 316 11.34 4.84 -8.47
C TRP A 316 10.73 3.46 -8.19
N SER A 317 9.41 3.35 -8.21
CA SER A 317 8.73 2.07 -8.01
C SER A 317 9.17 1.04 -9.05
N ALA A 318 9.28 1.45 -10.31
CA ALA A 318 9.79 0.61 -11.40
C ALA A 318 11.26 0.19 -11.19
N ASP A 319 12.15 1.11 -10.80
CA ASP A 319 13.54 0.78 -10.45
C ASP A 319 13.61 -0.26 -9.32
N GLN A 320 12.82 -0.09 -8.25
CA GLN A 320 12.81 -1.04 -7.13
C GLN A 320 12.24 -2.40 -7.52
N VAL A 321 11.22 -2.45 -8.37
CA VAL A 321 10.68 -3.70 -8.92
C VAL A 321 11.71 -4.38 -9.83
N ALA A 322 12.44 -3.63 -10.65
CA ALA A 322 13.52 -4.18 -11.48
C ALA A 322 14.67 -4.76 -10.64
N ARG A 323 15.06 -4.09 -9.55
CA ARG A 323 16.05 -4.61 -8.58
C ARG A 323 15.55 -5.89 -7.89
N SER A 324 14.27 -5.93 -7.52
CA SER A 324 13.66 -7.12 -6.93
C SER A 324 13.65 -8.29 -7.91
N GLN A 325 13.37 -8.01 -9.20
CA GLN A 325 13.45 -8.99 -10.26
C GLN A 325 14.87 -9.53 -10.44
N ASP A 326 15.87 -8.66 -10.56
CA ASP A 326 17.28 -9.05 -10.71
C ASP A 326 17.77 -9.89 -9.52
N HIS A 327 17.44 -9.47 -8.30
CA HIS A 327 17.74 -10.22 -7.10
C HIS A 327 17.09 -11.61 -7.10
N ALA A 328 15.82 -11.72 -7.49
CA ALA A 328 15.13 -13.00 -7.60
C ALA A 328 15.77 -13.92 -8.64
N VAL A 329 16.17 -13.40 -9.80
CA VAL A 329 16.90 -14.18 -10.80
C VAL A 329 18.20 -14.72 -10.24
N SER A 330 18.99 -13.88 -9.57
CA SER A 330 20.25 -14.28 -8.94
C SER A 330 20.07 -15.41 -7.91
N VAL A 331 19.07 -15.30 -7.02
CA VAL A 331 18.73 -16.34 -6.04
C VAL A 331 18.27 -17.64 -6.70
N LEU A 332 17.46 -17.56 -7.76
CA LEU A 332 16.98 -18.74 -8.49
C LEU A 332 18.08 -19.45 -9.28
N ILE A 333 19.07 -18.71 -9.80
CA ILE A 333 20.28 -19.28 -10.40
C ILE A 333 21.11 -19.99 -9.33
N ALA A 334 21.44 -19.31 -8.23
CA ALA A 334 22.27 -19.88 -7.16
C ALA A 334 21.66 -21.13 -6.52
N SER A 335 20.32 -21.25 -6.53
CA SER A 335 19.61 -22.43 -6.02
C SER A 335 19.34 -23.52 -7.07
N GLY A 336 19.82 -23.36 -8.30
CA GLY A 336 19.62 -24.33 -9.40
C GLY A 336 18.15 -24.52 -9.80
N ARG A 337 17.31 -23.50 -9.58
CA ARG A 337 15.85 -23.56 -9.79
C ARG A 337 15.39 -23.07 -11.15
N LEU A 338 16.30 -22.49 -11.93
CA LEU A 338 16.08 -22.17 -13.34
C LEU A 338 16.53 -23.30 -14.24
N PHE A 339 15.72 -23.54 -15.27
CA PHE A 339 15.99 -24.49 -16.33
C PHE A 339 16.46 -23.76 -17.58
N VAL A 340 17.43 -24.37 -18.25
CA VAL A 340 17.94 -23.94 -19.55
C VAL A 340 17.80 -25.08 -20.57
N PRO A 341 17.78 -24.79 -21.88
CA PRO A 341 17.82 -25.82 -22.89
C PRO A 341 19.11 -26.62 -22.74
N ARG A 342 19.01 -27.94 -22.78
CA ARG A 342 20.16 -28.85 -22.61
C ARG A 342 21.32 -28.53 -23.56
N ARG A 343 21.00 -28.10 -24.79
CA ARG A 343 21.99 -27.69 -25.80
C ARG A 343 22.80 -26.46 -25.38
N GLU A 344 22.20 -25.54 -24.64
CA GLU A 344 22.90 -24.35 -24.12
C GLU A 344 23.80 -24.72 -22.94
N ALA A 345 23.29 -25.49 -21.97
CA ALA A 345 24.10 -26.00 -20.87
C ALA A 345 25.31 -26.83 -21.35
N ALA A 346 25.09 -27.67 -22.38
CA ALA A 346 26.13 -28.48 -23.00
C ALA A 346 27.27 -27.69 -23.67
N ARG A 347 27.03 -26.44 -24.08
CA ARG A 347 28.08 -25.56 -24.63
C ARG A 347 29.03 -25.07 -23.53
N VAL A 348 28.53 -24.97 -22.31
CA VAL A 348 29.29 -24.54 -21.14
C VAL A 348 29.96 -25.74 -20.48
N GLU A 349 29.23 -26.84 -20.31
CA GLU A 349 29.73 -28.06 -19.67
C GLU A 349 29.29 -29.33 -20.42
N LEU A 350 30.25 -30.10 -20.93
CA LEU A 350 29.97 -31.30 -21.73
C LEU A 350 29.31 -32.44 -20.93
N SER A 351 29.32 -32.38 -19.59
CA SER A 351 28.66 -33.35 -18.72
C SER A 351 27.15 -33.41 -18.96
N TYR A 352 26.51 -32.30 -19.34
CA TYR A 352 25.11 -32.26 -19.74
C TYR A 352 24.81 -33.04 -21.03
N LEU A 353 25.82 -33.48 -21.80
CA LEU A 353 25.65 -34.41 -22.92
C LEU A 353 25.84 -35.87 -22.50
N ARG A 354 26.51 -36.14 -21.38
CA ARG A 354 26.86 -37.49 -20.93
C ARG A 354 25.72 -38.10 -20.09
N ARG A 355 25.49 -39.41 -20.24
CA ARG A 355 24.55 -40.17 -19.38
C ARG A 355 25.23 -40.56 -18.07
N PRO A 356 24.57 -40.44 -16.91
CA PRO A 356 24.78 -41.40 -15.83
C PRO A 356 24.00 -42.68 -16.19
N GLY A 357 24.71 -43.74 -16.57
CA GLY A 357 24.13 -45.07 -16.82
C GLY A 357 23.62 -45.30 -18.24
N GLY A 358 24.26 -46.22 -18.96
CA GLY A 358 23.76 -46.71 -20.25
C GLY A 358 22.46 -47.50 -20.06
N GLY A 359 21.39 -47.10 -20.74
CA GLY A 359 20.12 -47.82 -20.74
C GLY A 359 19.10 -47.22 -21.69
N THR A 360 18.41 -48.10 -22.42
CA THR A 360 17.50 -47.88 -23.56
C THR A 360 16.14 -47.30 -23.16
N ARG A 361 16.02 -45.97 -23.02
CA ARG A 361 14.71 -45.25 -23.12
C ARG A 361 14.85 -43.90 -23.87
N PRO A 362 13.92 -43.54 -24.78
CA PRO A 362 14.10 -42.42 -25.69
C PRO A 362 13.29 -41.18 -25.28
N LEU A 363 13.54 -40.58 -24.11
CA LEU A 363 13.05 -39.22 -23.83
C LEU A 363 14.06 -38.48 -22.95
N GLN A 364 15.08 -37.88 -23.56
CA GLN A 364 15.93 -36.92 -22.85
C GLN A 364 15.13 -35.65 -22.55
N ALA A 365 15.15 -35.19 -21.31
CA ALA A 365 14.55 -33.90 -20.96
C ALA A 365 15.23 -32.80 -21.79
N LYS A 366 14.43 -32.04 -22.56
CA LYS A 366 14.92 -30.92 -23.39
C LYS A 366 15.49 -29.78 -22.54
N TRP A 367 15.14 -29.76 -21.26
CA TRP A 367 15.46 -28.73 -20.28
C TRP A 367 16.23 -29.35 -19.11
N VAL A 368 17.26 -28.67 -18.64
CA VAL A 368 18.10 -29.10 -17.50
C VAL A 368 18.16 -28.00 -16.47
N ARG A 369 18.14 -28.38 -15.19
CA ARG A 369 18.47 -27.47 -14.08
C ARG A 369 19.96 -27.24 -14.05
N THR A 370 20.35 -26.01 -13.76
CA THR A 370 21.76 -25.64 -13.59
C THR A 370 21.87 -24.44 -12.67
N ASP A 371 22.92 -24.44 -11.87
CA ASP A 371 23.38 -23.34 -11.01
C ASP A 371 24.56 -22.57 -11.65
N LEU A 372 25.00 -22.99 -12.84
CA LEU A 372 26.09 -22.35 -13.57
C LEU A 372 25.68 -20.97 -14.07
N ALA A 373 26.20 -19.92 -13.42
CA ALA A 373 25.95 -18.53 -13.79
C ALA A 373 26.25 -18.20 -15.27
N SER A 374 27.24 -18.87 -15.87
CA SER A 374 27.60 -18.72 -17.29
C SER A 374 26.48 -19.10 -18.27
N CYS A 375 25.52 -19.95 -17.86
CA CYS A 375 24.34 -20.26 -18.66
C CYS A 375 23.31 -19.11 -18.68
N PHE A 376 23.47 -18.12 -17.81
CA PHE A 376 22.52 -17.02 -17.61
C PHE A 376 23.11 -15.63 -17.86
N THR A 377 24.39 -15.52 -18.24
CA THR A 377 25.11 -14.25 -18.43
C THR A 377 24.36 -13.25 -19.32
N GLN A 378 23.71 -13.73 -20.37
CA GLN A 378 22.92 -12.90 -21.27
C GLN A 378 21.68 -12.31 -20.57
N LEU A 379 20.92 -13.13 -19.85
CA LEU A 379 19.74 -12.70 -19.09
C LEU A 379 20.12 -11.74 -17.97
N THR A 380 21.14 -12.08 -17.17
CA THR A 380 21.60 -11.25 -16.05
C THR A 380 22.23 -9.94 -16.55
N GLY A 381 22.94 -9.98 -17.68
CA GLY A 381 23.49 -8.78 -18.32
C GLY A 381 22.40 -7.81 -18.77
N TRP A 382 21.37 -8.30 -19.45
CA TRP A 382 20.24 -7.46 -19.89
C TRP A 382 19.38 -6.96 -18.73
N LEU A 383 19.19 -7.76 -17.67
CA LEU A 383 18.49 -7.29 -16.46
C LEU A 383 19.26 -6.17 -15.76
N ALA A 384 20.59 -6.31 -15.64
CA ALA A 384 21.44 -5.27 -15.08
C ALA A 384 21.38 -3.98 -15.91
N GLU A 385 21.55 -4.08 -17.24
CA GLU A 385 21.49 -2.93 -18.16
C GLU A 385 20.10 -2.25 -18.13
N ALA A 386 19.01 -3.02 -18.11
CA ALA A 386 17.67 -2.47 -17.94
C ALA A 386 17.51 -1.74 -16.59
N GLY A 387 18.06 -2.30 -15.52
CA GLY A 387 18.07 -1.70 -14.19
C GLY A 387 18.88 -0.40 -14.13
N GLU A 388 20.00 -0.31 -14.85
CA GLU A 388 20.81 0.90 -14.96
C GLU A 388 20.04 2.06 -15.61
N HIS A 389 19.33 1.79 -16.71
CA HIS A 389 18.50 2.79 -17.38
C HIS A 389 17.34 3.27 -16.50
N LEU A 390 16.68 2.38 -15.77
CA LEU A 390 15.64 2.76 -14.81
C LEU A 390 16.21 3.54 -13.62
N THR A 391 17.38 3.17 -13.12
CA THR A 391 18.09 3.91 -12.07
C THR A 391 18.41 5.33 -12.54
N CYS A 392 18.96 5.49 -13.74
CA CYS A 392 19.27 6.79 -14.32
C CYS A 392 17.99 7.63 -14.51
N ALA A 393 16.95 7.06 -15.11
CA ALA A 393 15.67 7.72 -15.29
C ALA A 393 15.03 8.16 -13.95
N SER A 394 15.08 7.31 -12.92
CA SER A 394 14.58 7.66 -11.58
C SER A 394 15.37 8.80 -10.95
N GLN A 395 16.69 8.85 -11.12
CA GLN A 395 17.50 9.97 -10.64
C GLN A 395 17.16 11.29 -11.35
N VAL A 396 16.92 11.24 -12.66
CA VAL A 396 16.51 12.41 -13.45
C VAL A 396 15.12 12.90 -13.00
N ALA A 397 14.16 11.99 -12.86
CA ALA A 397 12.81 12.32 -12.39
C ALA A 397 12.81 12.92 -10.98
N ARG A 398 13.68 12.43 -10.11
CA ARG A 398 13.89 12.98 -8.77
C ARG A 398 14.40 14.42 -8.81
N ARG A 399 15.40 14.70 -9.66
CA ARG A 399 15.88 16.08 -9.86
C ARG A 399 14.78 16.99 -10.36
N LEU A 400 13.96 16.51 -11.31
CA LEU A 400 12.82 17.24 -11.86
C LEU A 400 11.77 17.59 -10.80
N ALA A 401 11.44 16.64 -9.91
CA ALA A 401 10.47 16.84 -8.84
C ALA A 401 11.02 17.69 -7.68
N GLY A 402 12.34 17.93 -7.62
CA GLY A 402 12.98 18.58 -6.49
C GLY A 402 12.88 17.77 -5.19
N THR A 403 12.57 16.47 -5.30
CA THR A 403 12.44 15.56 -4.17
C THR A 403 13.81 15.01 -3.78
N SER A 404 14.07 14.87 -2.48
CA SER A 404 15.20 14.07 -1.99
C SER A 404 14.70 12.66 -1.65
N ALA A 405 15.60 11.68 -1.56
CA ALA A 405 15.24 10.34 -1.10
C ALA A 405 14.52 10.37 0.27
N LEU A 406 14.77 11.40 1.09
CA LEU A 406 14.17 11.67 2.41
C LEU A 406 12.81 12.38 2.36
N SER A 407 12.46 13.04 1.26
CA SER A 407 11.22 13.83 1.14
C SER A 407 10.08 13.08 0.44
N ARG A 408 10.30 11.83 0.03
CA ARG A 408 9.26 10.99 -0.56
C ARG A 408 8.23 10.61 0.50
N HIS A 409 7.00 10.32 0.06
CA HIS A 409 5.93 9.86 0.95
C HIS A 409 6.33 8.63 1.79
N THR A 410 7.34 7.90 1.33
CA THR A 410 8.06 6.89 2.09
C THR A 410 9.51 6.85 1.60
N ALA A 411 10.34 7.75 2.08
CA ALA A 411 11.76 7.43 2.22
C ALA A 411 11.84 6.14 3.04
N ASP A 412 12.19 5.00 2.43
CA ASP A 412 12.50 3.78 3.19
C ASP A 412 13.62 4.16 4.16
N PRO A 413 13.38 4.20 5.49
CA PRO A 413 14.49 4.29 6.41
C PRO A 413 15.25 2.97 6.23
N VAL A 414 16.50 3.09 5.78
CA VAL A 414 17.53 2.05 5.96
C VAL A 414 17.22 1.26 7.22
N VAL A 415 16.85 0.00 7.05
CA VAL A 415 16.82 -1.04 8.08
C VAL A 415 16.41 -0.50 9.46
N ARG A 416 15.16 -0.08 9.61
CA ARG A 416 14.45 -0.53 10.81
C ARG A 416 13.77 -1.82 10.40
N ILE A 417 14.45 -2.93 10.67
CA ILE A 417 13.77 -4.04 11.34
C ILE A 417 12.86 -3.33 12.35
N PRO A 418 11.51 -3.37 12.23
CA PRO A 418 10.71 -2.94 13.37
C PRO A 418 11.35 -3.69 14.53
N PRO A 419 11.83 -3.00 15.59
CA PRO A 419 12.46 -3.71 16.70
C PRO A 419 11.56 -4.91 16.94
N PRO A 420 12.09 -6.15 16.91
CA PRO A 420 11.26 -7.34 17.08
C PRO A 420 10.34 -6.97 18.20
N TYR A 421 9.02 -7.03 17.92
CA TYR A 421 8.00 -6.58 18.85
C TYR A 421 8.48 -7.09 20.18
N VAL A 422 8.87 -6.18 21.08
CA VAL A 422 9.50 -6.60 22.32
C VAL A 422 8.36 -7.26 23.06
N ASP A 423 8.18 -8.56 22.84
CA ASP A 423 7.93 -9.51 23.88
C ASP A 423 9.01 -9.19 24.89
N ILE A 424 8.65 -8.29 25.81
CA ILE A 424 9.30 -8.29 27.10
C ILE A 424 8.90 -9.64 27.64
N ALA A 425 9.75 -10.62 27.35
CA ALA A 425 9.87 -11.82 28.11
C ALA A 425 9.75 -11.42 29.59
N SER A 426 8.73 -11.97 30.23
CA SER A 426 8.82 -12.51 31.58
C SER A 426 9.88 -11.83 32.46
N GLY A 427 9.50 -10.80 33.19
CA GLY A 427 10.47 -10.06 33.99
C GLY A 427 9.90 -9.01 34.93
N ILE A 428 8.64 -9.13 35.35
CA ILE A 428 8.22 -8.57 36.64
C ILE A 428 7.53 -9.70 37.35
N ALA A 429 8.26 -10.26 38.32
CA ALA A 429 7.72 -11.17 39.30
C ALA A 429 6.43 -10.59 39.87
N ASP A 430 5.40 -11.43 39.93
CA ASP A 430 4.19 -11.20 40.69
C ASP A 430 4.60 -11.03 42.17
N PRO A 431 4.49 -9.82 42.78
CA PRO A 431 4.66 -9.70 44.22
C PRO A 431 3.31 -10.11 44.84
N GLY A 432 3.01 -11.41 44.77
CA GLY A 432 1.67 -11.89 45.08
C GLY A 432 1.48 -13.40 45.24
N GLN A 433 2.50 -14.23 44.98
CA GLN A 433 2.41 -15.67 45.26
C GLN A 433 3.56 -16.16 46.13
N GLU A 434 3.50 -15.78 47.41
CA GLU A 434 4.01 -16.64 48.48
C GLU A 434 2.95 -17.70 48.83
N LEU A 435 3.40 -18.96 48.78
CA LEU A 435 3.05 -20.04 49.70
C LEU A 435 1.57 -20.43 49.83
N SER A 436 1.15 -21.41 49.03
CA SER A 436 0.21 -22.44 49.48
C SER A 436 0.51 -23.74 48.75
N GLY A 437 1.19 -24.66 49.43
CA GLY A 437 1.41 -26.00 48.86
C GLY A 437 2.55 -26.84 49.45
N LEU A 438 2.91 -26.68 50.72
CA LEU A 438 3.51 -27.79 51.48
C LEU A 438 2.36 -28.65 52.02
N GLY A 439 2.31 -29.92 51.62
CA GLY A 439 1.56 -30.95 52.35
C GLY A 439 0.68 -31.86 51.49
N ARG A 440 1.27 -32.83 50.79
CA ARG A 440 1.32 -34.25 51.17
C ARG A 440 1.88 -35.09 50.04
#